data_AF-A0A1H0T2H3-F1
#
_entry.id   AF-A0A1H0T2H3-F1
#
_cell.length_a   1.000
_cell.length_b   1.000
_cell.length_c   1.000
_cell.angle_alpha   90.00
_cell.angle_beta   90.00
_cell.angle_gamma   90.00
#
_symmetry.space_group_name_H-M   'P 1'
#
loop_
_entity.id
_entity.type
_entity.pdbx_description
1 polymer ?
#
loop_
_entity_poly.entity_id
_entity_poly.type
_entity_poly.pdbx_seq_one_letter_code
_entity_poly.pdbx_strand_id
1 'polypeptide(L)'
;MSRLREQADAGDRDAVDELIQLAGELGDMAELRRLADAGYSDAADELVQLAEERGDLDELRRLADGGSSDAADLLIELGDLNDLRRLAAGGNSTAAEQLQELTDE
;
A
#
# COMPACT_ATOMS: atom_id res chain seq x y z
N MET A 1 -5.21 18.45 13.17
CA MET A 1 -5.84 17.61 12.13
C MET A 1 -7.21 18.09 11.66
N SER A 2 -8.22 18.35 12.51
CA SER A 2 -9.59 18.64 12.00
C SER A 2 -9.67 19.79 10.98
N ARG A 3 -8.97 20.92 11.22
CA ARG A 3 -8.91 22.02 10.25
C ARG A 3 -8.20 21.65 8.95
N LEU A 4 -7.10 20.89 9.05
CA LEU A 4 -6.37 20.40 7.87
C LEU A 4 -7.24 19.45 7.04
N ARG A 5 -8.01 18.56 7.69
CA ARG A 5 -8.99 17.69 7.01
C ARG A 5 -10.03 18.51 6.25
N GLU A 6 -10.60 19.53 6.89
CA GLU A 6 -11.57 20.42 6.21
C GLU A 6 -10.97 21.13 4.99
N GLN A 7 -9.72 21.56 5.06
CA GLN A 7 -9.01 22.20 3.94
C GLN A 7 -8.71 21.19 2.82
N ALA A 8 -8.18 20.02 3.17
CA ALA A 8 -7.89 18.94 2.23
C ALA A 8 -9.15 18.46 1.52
N ASP A 9 -10.26 18.30 2.25
CA ASP A 9 -11.57 17.93 1.69
C ASP A 9 -12.15 19.04 0.80
N ALA A 10 -11.73 20.29 0.99
CA ALA A 10 -12.03 21.41 0.10
C ALA A 10 -11.08 21.51 -1.13
N GLY A 11 -10.12 20.59 -1.26
CA GLY A 11 -9.17 20.51 -2.38
C GLY A 11 -7.87 21.30 -2.19
N ASP A 12 -7.58 21.74 -0.97
CA ASP A 12 -6.31 22.38 -0.62
C ASP A 12 -5.18 21.33 -0.60
N ARG A 13 -4.31 21.38 -1.61
CA ARG A 13 -3.22 20.39 -1.77
C ARG A 13 -2.16 20.49 -0.69
N ASP A 14 -1.83 21.70 -0.26
CA ASP A 14 -0.84 21.89 0.81
C ASP A 14 -1.35 21.27 2.12
N ALA A 15 -2.66 21.36 2.36
CA ALA A 15 -3.29 20.69 3.51
C ALA A 15 -3.33 19.17 3.37
N VAL A 16 -3.45 18.62 2.15
CA VAL A 16 -3.33 17.18 1.90
C VAL A 16 -1.91 16.72 2.22
N ASP A 17 -0.89 17.39 1.69
CA ASP A 17 0.51 17.03 1.91
C ASP A 17 0.87 17.07 3.41
N GLU A 18 0.42 18.11 4.13
CA GLU A 18 0.62 18.21 5.58
C GLU A 18 -0.11 17.10 6.35
N LEU A 19 -1.30 16.66 5.91
CA LEU A 19 -2.00 15.54 6.51
C LEU A 19 -1.28 14.21 6.28
N ILE A 20 -0.76 13.97 5.08
CA ILE A 20 -0.02 12.75 4.75
C ILE A 20 1.21 12.64 5.65
N GLN A 21 2.03 13.71 5.69
CA GLN A 21 3.21 13.74 6.53
C GLN A 21 2.88 13.49 8.00
N LEU A 22 1.88 14.21 8.54
CA LEU A 22 1.53 14.08 9.95
C LEU A 22 0.93 12.70 10.27
N ALA A 23 0.16 12.13 9.35
CA ALA A 23 -0.38 10.79 9.53
C ALA A 23 0.73 9.71 9.48
N GLY A 24 1.73 9.87 8.61
CA GLY A 24 2.94 9.04 8.58
C GLY A 24 3.70 9.09 9.91
N GLU A 25 4.03 10.29 10.37
CA GLU A 25 4.76 10.51 11.64
C GLU A 25 4.02 9.93 12.88
N LEU A 26 2.69 9.98 12.88
CA LEU A 26 1.87 9.41 13.95
C LEU A 26 1.55 7.93 13.77
N GLY A 27 1.87 7.35 12.61
CA GLY A 27 1.47 6.00 12.23
C GLY A 27 -0.05 5.83 12.15
N ASP A 28 -0.78 6.90 11.78
CA ASP A 28 -2.23 6.91 11.58
C ASP A 28 -2.59 6.31 10.21
N MET A 29 -2.54 4.98 10.17
CA MET A 29 -2.89 4.21 8.97
C MET A 29 -4.32 4.44 8.50
N ALA A 30 -5.25 4.79 9.39
CA ALA A 30 -6.63 5.03 9.00
C ALA A 30 -6.76 6.31 8.16
N GLU A 31 -6.03 7.37 8.54
CA GLU A 31 -5.98 8.60 7.74
C GLU A 31 -5.25 8.39 6.42
N LEU A 32 -4.10 7.72 6.43
CA LEU A 32 -3.36 7.40 5.21
C LEU A 32 -4.19 6.56 4.25
N ARG A 33 -4.93 5.57 4.77
CA ARG A 33 -5.87 4.76 3.97
C ARG A 33 -6.96 5.59 3.33
N ARG A 34 -7.58 6.49 4.09
CA ARG A 34 -8.60 7.39 3.56
C ARG A 34 -8.06 8.24 2.40
N LEU A 35 -6.83 8.76 2.54
CA LEU A 35 -6.18 9.60 1.53
C LEU A 35 -5.74 8.77 0.30
N ALA A 36 -5.19 7.58 0.51
CA ALA A 36 -4.85 6.64 -0.56
C ALA A 36 -6.09 6.24 -1.37
N ASP A 37 -7.21 5.92 -0.70
CA ASP A 37 -8.48 5.59 -1.33
C ASP A 37 -9.09 6.81 -2.08
N ALA A 38 -8.72 8.03 -1.70
CA ALA A 38 -9.05 9.26 -2.43
C ALA A 38 -8.14 9.52 -3.65
N GLY A 39 -7.15 8.65 -3.89
CA GLY A 39 -6.24 8.69 -5.04
C GLY A 39 -4.94 9.47 -4.81
N TYR A 40 -4.60 9.80 -3.56
CA TYR A 40 -3.32 10.42 -3.25
C TYR A 40 -2.22 9.35 -3.15
N SER A 41 -1.35 9.26 -4.16
CA SER A 41 -0.27 8.27 -4.26
C SER A 41 0.67 8.31 -3.07
N ASP A 42 1.06 9.50 -2.64
CA ASP A 42 2.04 9.67 -1.55
C ASP A 42 1.50 9.11 -0.22
N ALA A 43 0.18 9.14 -0.03
CA ALA A 43 -0.47 8.51 1.11
C ALA A 43 -0.47 6.98 1.01
N ALA A 44 -0.59 6.43 -0.22
CA ALA A 44 -0.47 5.00 -0.45
C ALA A 44 0.96 4.52 -0.17
N ASP A 45 1.97 5.27 -0.61
CA ASP A 45 3.38 4.96 -0.40
C ASP A 45 3.73 4.94 1.11
N GLU A 46 3.31 5.96 1.86
CA GLU A 46 3.45 5.97 3.34
C GLU A 46 2.71 4.82 4.01
N LEU A 47 1.54 4.45 3.49
CA LEU A 47 0.77 3.33 4.03
C LEU A 47 1.45 1.98 3.76
N VAL A 48 2.09 1.81 2.59
CA VAL A 48 2.93 0.64 2.28
C VAL A 48 4.08 0.54 3.26
N GLN A 49 4.84 1.63 3.46
CA GLN A 49 5.99 1.65 4.38
C GLN A 49 5.58 1.29 5.80
N LEU A 50 4.53 1.91 6.33
CA LEU A 50 4.06 1.58 7.67
C LEU A 50 3.51 0.15 7.78
N ALA A 51 2.89 -0.39 6.72
CA ALA A 51 2.41 -1.77 6.70
C ALA A 51 3.58 -2.76 6.72
N GLU A 52 4.63 -2.49 5.95
CA GLU A 52 5.88 -3.24 6.00
C GLU A 52 6.50 -3.23 7.40
N GLU A 53 6.70 -2.04 7.98
CA GLU A 53 7.31 -1.88 9.31
C GLU A 53 6.54 -2.62 10.41
N ARG A 54 5.21 -2.71 10.27
CA ARG A 54 4.34 -3.41 11.22
C ARG A 54 4.11 -4.88 10.88
N GLY A 55 4.58 -5.35 9.72
CA GLY A 55 4.27 -6.69 9.21
C GLY A 55 2.77 -6.90 8.94
N ASP A 56 2.03 -5.84 8.58
CA ASP A 56 0.61 -5.89 8.27
C ASP A 56 0.39 -6.43 6.84
N LEU A 57 0.53 -7.75 6.70
CA LEU A 57 0.37 -8.44 5.41
C LEU A 57 -1.03 -8.28 4.83
N ASP A 58 -2.06 -8.15 5.67
CA ASP A 58 -3.43 -7.97 5.20
C ASP A 58 -3.60 -6.60 4.54
N GLU A 59 -2.94 -5.56 5.06
CA GLU A 59 -2.93 -4.27 4.39
C GLU A 59 -2.10 -4.27 3.11
N LEU A 60 -0.92 -4.89 3.12
CA LEU A 60 -0.13 -5.04 1.89
C LEU A 60 -0.93 -5.78 0.80
N ARG A 61 -1.69 -6.82 1.18
CA ARG A 61 -2.58 -7.55 0.23
C ARG A 61 -3.65 -6.64 -0.34
N ARG A 62 -4.30 -5.83 0.50
CA ARG A 62 -5.31 -4.87 0.07
C ARG A 62 -4.73 -3.86 -0.92
N LEU A 63 -3.55 -3.30 -0.62
CA LEU A 63 -2.88 -2.33 -1.47
C LEU A 63 -2.45 -2.96 -2.81
N ALA A 64 -1.91 -4.18 -2.79
CA ALA A 64 -1.55 -4.93 -3.99
C ALA A 64 -2.77 -5.25 -4.86
N ASP A 65 -3.89 -5.67 -4.25
CA ASP A 65 -5.16 -5.86 -4.96
C ASP A 65 -5.73 -4.55 -5.54
N GLY A 66 -5.40 -3.42 -4.91
CA GLY A 66 -5.66 -2.08 -5.42
C GLY A 66 -4.70 -1.61 -6.51
N GLY A 67 -3.70 -2.42 -6.88
CA GLY A 67 -2.73 -2.13 -7.93
C GLY A 67 -1.42 -1.48 -7.47
N SER A 68 -1.13 -1.44 -6.16
CA SER A 68 0.19 -1.01 -5.67
C SER A 68 1.24 -2.07 -6.00
N SER A 69 2.17 -1.73 -6.89
CA SER A 69 3.30 -2.59 -7.23
C SER A 69 4.23 -2.80 -6.03
N ASP A 70 4.51 -1.74 -5.27
CA ASP A 70 5.41 -1.81 -4.12
C ASP A 70 4.87 -2.77 -3.04
N ALA A 71 3.55 -2.71 -2.77
CA ALA A 71 2.92 -3.67 -1.87
C ALA A 71 2.97 -5.11 -2.39
N ALA A 72 2.83 -5.29 -3.71
CA ALA A 72 2.94 -6.61 -4.32
C ALA A 72 4.37 -7.15 -4.21
N ASP A 73 5.38 -6.32 -4.47
CA ASP A 73 6.79 -6.70 -4.39
C ASP A 73 7.18 -7.09 -2.96
N LEU A 74 6.75 -6.30 -1.96
CA LEU A 74 6.94 -6.66 -0.54
C LEU A 74 6.27 -7.98 -0.18
N LEU A 75 5.08 -8.27 -0.71
CA LEU A 75 4.43 -9.57 -0.50
C LEU A 75 5.15 -10.72 -1.19
N ILE A 76 5.84 -10.49 -2.30
CA ILE A 76 6.67 -11.51 -2.94
C ILE A 76 7.92 -11.77 -2.06
N GLU A 77 8.54 -10.72 -1.51
CA GLU A 77 9.71 -10.84 -0.65
C GLU A 77 9.39 -11.48 0.72
N LEU A 78 8.26 -11.11 1.32
CA LEU A 78 7.86 -11.54 2.66
C LEU A 78 6.96 -12.79 2.66
N GLY A 79 6.24 -13.02 1.57
CA GLY A 79 5.11 -13.94 1.51
C GLY A 79 5.47 -15.38 1.16
N ASP A 80 4.48 -16.24 1.35
CA ASP A 80 4.57 -17.64 0.98
C ASP A 80 4.02 -17.91 -0.43
N LEU A 81 4.07 -19.16 -0.87
CA LEU A 81 3.60 -19.60 -2.17
C LEU A 81 2.14 -19.17 -2.49
N ASN A 82 1.31 -18.93 -1.47
CA ASN A 82 -0.07 -18.50 -1.68
C ASN A 82 -0.15 -17.04 -2.15
N ASP A 83 0.66 -16.15 -1.59
CA ASP A 83 0.70 -14.75 -2.02
C ASP A 83 1.26 -14.65 -3.45
N LEU A 84 2.32 -15.41 -3.78
CA LEU A 84 2.82 -15.56 -5.14
C LEU A 84 1.72 -16.01 -6.12
N ARG A 85 1.00 -17.09 -5.79
CA ARG A 85 -0.10 -17.60 -6.62
C ARG A 85 -1.22 -16.59 -6.81
N ARG A 86 -1.60 -15.90 -5.73
CA ARG A 86 -2.66 -14.89 -5.75
C ARG A 86 -2.27 -13.73 -6.67
N LEU A 87 -1.08 -13.18 -6.49
CA LEU A 87 -0.56 -12.07 -7.30
C LEU A 87 -0.41 -12.47 -8.78
N ALA A 88 0.12 -13.66 -9.06
CA ALA A 88 0.23 -14.19 -10.41
C ALA A 88 -1.15 -14.33 -11.08
N ALA A 89 -2.15 -14.86 -10.36
CA ALA A 89 -3.52 -14.97 -10.85
C ALA A 89 -4.17 -13.59 -11.07
N GLY A 90 -3.75 -12.58 -10.31
CA GLY A 90 -4.12 -11.17 -10.49
C GLY A 90 -3.41 -10.47 -11.66
N GLY A 91 -2.50 -11.16 -12.36
CA GLY A 91 -1.77 -10.62 -13.51
C GLY A 91 -0.44 -9.94 -13.16
N ASN A 92 0.06 -10.06 -11.93
CA ASN A 92 1.41 -9.64 -11.60
C ASN A 92 2.42 -10.59 -12.25
N SER A 93 3.16 -10.09 -13.25
CA SER A 93 4.12 -10.88 -14.03
C SER A 93 5.30 -11.35 -13.18
N THR A 94 5.81 -10.51 -12.28
CA THR A 94 6.92 -10.84 -11.38
C THR A 94 6.56 -12.04 -10.50
N ALA A 95 5.36 -12.03 -9.91
CA ALA A 95 4.85 -13.15 -9.12
C ALA A 95 4.66 -14.42 -9.96
N ALA A 96 4.22 -14.29 -11.21
CA ALA A 96 4.04 -15.42 -12.12
C ALA A 96 5.37 -16.07 -12.51
N GLU A 97 6.41 -15.27 -12.76
CA GLU A 97 7.77 -15.74 -13.06
C GLU A 97 8.36 -16.49 -11.86
N GLN A 98 8.32 -15.87 -10.67
CA GLN A 98 8.80 -16.50 -9.44
C GLN A 98 8.07 -17.81 -9.11
N LEU A 99 6.74 -17.85 -9.34
CA LEU A 99 5.97 -19.07 -9.16
C LEU A 99 6.39 -20.19 -10.11
N GLN A 100 6.70 -19.88 -11.38
CA GLN A 100 7.17 -20.87 -12.35
C GLN A 100 8.52 -21.47 -11.93
N GLU A 101 9.47 -20.61 -11.55
CA GLU A 101 10.80 -21.03 -11.09
C GLU A 101 10.70 -22.02 -9.91
N LEU A 102 9.83 -21.76 -8.94
CA LEU A 102 9.63 -22.65 -7.78
C LEU A 102 8.92 -23.97 -8.11
N THR A 103 8.15 -24.03 -9.20
CA THR A 103 7.42 -25.26 -9.59
C THR A 103 8.17 -26.16 -10.56
N ASP A 104 9.24 -25.65 -11.17
CA ASP A 104 10.07 -26.36 -12.15
C ASP A 104 11.26 -27.11 -11.51
N GLU A 105 11.49 -26.96 -10.19
CA GLU A 105 12.46 -27.73 -9.37
C GLU A 105 11.88 -29.03 -8.78
#